data_AF-A0AAD9GT57-F1
#
_entry.id   AF-A0AAD9GT57-F1
#
_cell.length_a   1.000
_cell.length_b   1.000
_cell.length_c   1.000
_cell.angle_alpha   90.00
_cell.angle_beta   90.00
_cell.angle_gamma   90.00
#
_symmetry.space_group_name_H-M   'P 1'
#
loop_
_entity.id
_entity.type
_entity.pdbx_description
1 polymer ?
#
loop_
_entity_poly.entity_id
_entity_poly.type
_entity_poly.pdbx_seq_one_letter_code
_entity_poly.pdbx_strand_id
1 'polypeptide(L)'
;MANLNLAPQMVRELELVIQHAEECVSGWTMMSVVRLFQYPTTGGFGQVPAVDTHIFPDYTECRPAVDIDGLVGSKLALPTNGQDLLKVVPDQLTLFPYSFTSSLPKIFRISPADPSKTQNGATTVVQSLLRGYYGGCRVRAVNTTGVYI
;
A
#
# COMPACT_ATOMS: atom_id res chain seq x y z
N MET A 1 -16.63 5.94 17.99
CA MET A 1 -15.78 5.09 17.12
C MET A 1 -14.69 5.99 16.56
N ALA A 2 -13.41 5.63 16.65
CA ALA A 2 -12.34 6.47 16.10
C ALA A 2 -12.47 6.51 14.56
N ASN A 3 -12.63 7.70 13.98
CA ASN A 3 -12.86 7.89 12.55
C ASN A 3 -11.51 7.86 11.80
N LEU A 4 -10.87 6.68 11.80
CA LEU A 4 -9.54 6.48 11.22
C LEU A 4 -9.63 6.50 9.68
N ASN A 5 -8.80 7.31 9.04
CA ASN A 5 -8.71 7.34 7.58
C ASN A 5 -7.93 6.14 7.06
N LEU A 6 -8.58 4.96 7.01
CA LEU A 6 -8.00 3.74 6.46
C LEU A 6 -8.00 3.75 4.93
N ALA A 7 -7.06 3.03 4.33
CA ALA A 7 -7.07 2.84 2.88
C ALA A 7 -8.29 1.97 2.49
N PRO A 8 -9.01 2.28 1.39
CA PRO A 8 -10.14 1.46 0.94
C PRO A 8 -9.79 -0.02 0.79
N GLN A 9 -8.57 -0.31 0.33
CA GLN A 9 -8.00 -1.66 0.29
C GLN A 9 -7.96 -2.35 1.65
N MET A 10 -7.54 -1.67 2.72
CA MET A 10 -7.52 -2.23 4.07
C MET A 10 -8.93 -2.47 4.60
N VAL A 11 -9.86 -1.56 4.32
CA VAL A 11 -11.28 -1.74 4.68
C VAL A 11 -11.82 -2.98 3.98
N ARG A 12 -11.56 -3.12 2.68
CA ARG A 12 -12.01 -4.28 1.91
C ARG A 12 -11.36 -5.59 2.37
N GLU A 13 -10.10 -5.55 2.78
CA GLU A 13 -9.43 -6.72 3.39
C GLU A 13 -10.15 -7.16 4.66
N LEU A 14 -10.48 -6.21 5.55
CA LEU A 14 -11.21 -6.51 6.78
C LEU A 14 -12.62 -7.05 6.51
N GLU A 15 -13.34 -6.47 5.55
CA GLU A 15 -14.66 -6.96 5.14
C GLU A 15 -14.60 -8.42 4.68
N LEU A 16 -13.63 -8.76 3.80
CA LEU A 16 -13.46 -10.12 3.31
C LEU A 16 -13.08 -11.08 4.43
N VAL A 17 -12.22 -10.67 5.35
CA VAL A 17 -11.84 -11.49 6.50
C VAL A 17 -13.05 -11.80 7.39
N ILE A 18 -13.95 -10.84 7.59
CA ILE A 18 -15.18 -11.06 8.34
C ILE A 18 -16.10 -12.03 7.58
N GLN A 19 -16.20 -11.89 6.25
CA GLN A 19 -17.01 -12.77 5.40
C GLN A 19 -16.48 -14.22 5.37
N HIS A 20 -15.17 -14.40 5.47
CA HIS A 20 -14.47 -15.68 5.36
C HIS A 20 -13.78 -16.07 6.68
N ALA A 21 -14.36 -15.70 7.82
CA ALA A 21 -13.72 -15.84 9.13
C ALA A 21 -13.33 -17.29 9.50
N GLU A 22 -14.01 -18.28 8.92
CA GLU A 22 -13.74 -19.70 9.15
C GLU A 22 -12.63 -20.27 8.24
N GLU A 23 -12.30 -19.61 7.13
CA GLU A 23 -11.31 -20.11 6.16
C GLU A 23 -9.86 -19.91 6.64
N CYS A 24 -9.62 -18.85 7.42
CA CYS A 24 -8.29 -18.52 7.93
C CYS A 24 -8.39 -17.78 9.27
N VAL A 25 -8.32 -18.52 10.37
CA VAL A 25 -8.46 -17.95 11.72
C VAL A 25 -7.14 -17.28 12.12
N SER A 26 -7.15 -15.95 12.20
CA SER A 26 -6.03 -15.13 12.66
C SER A 26 -6.51 -13.99 13.54
N GLY A 27 -5.72 -13.63 14.55
CA GLY A 27 -5.84 -12.31 15.17
C GLY A 27 -5.48 -11.22 14.16
N TRP A 28 -6.02 -10.02 14.37
CA TRP A 28 -5.75 -8.85 13.54
C TRP A 28 -5.30 -7.69 14.41
N THR A 29 -4.13 -7.14 14.05
CA THR A 29 -3.52 -6.03 14.76
C THR A 29 -3.66 -4.76 13.93
N MET A 30 -4.09 -3.69 14.60
CA MET A 30 -4.05 -2.33 14.08
C MET A 30 -2.98 -1.54 14.82
N MET A 31 -2.05 -0.95 14.06
CA MET A 31 -0.96 -0.15 14.57
C MET A 31 -0.93 1.20 13.85
N SER A 32 -0.93 2.29 14.62
CA SER A 32 -0.66 3.63 14.10
C SER A 32 0.75 4.04 14.48
N VAL A 33 1.54 4.46 13.50
CA VAL A 33 2.93 4.85 13.69
C VAL A 33 3.08 6.33 13.34
N VAL A 34 3.58 7.10 14.30
CA VAL A 34 3.97 8.49 14.10
C VAL A 34 5.43 8.51 13.67
N ARG A 35 5.73 9.02 12.48
CA ARG A 35 7.11 9.14 11.96
C ARG A 35 7.31 10.43 11.19
N LEU A 36 8.58 10.78 10.98
CA LEU A 36 9.00 11.73 9.96
C LEU A 36 9.08 10.99 8.62
N PHE A 37 8.14 11.28 7.73
CA PHE A 37 8.10 10.72 6.38
C PHE A 37 8.88 11.61 5.43
N GLN A 38 9.68 11.00 4.56
CA GLN A 38 10.43 11.73 3.53
C GLN A 38 9.55 12.00 2.31
N TYR A 39 9.70 13.18 1.72
CA TYR A 39 9.06 13.54 0.46
C TYR A 39 10.05 14.28 -0.45
N PRO A 40 9.95 14.12 -1.78
CA PRO A 40 10.88 14.75 -2.72
C PRO A 40 10.72 16.28 -2.74
N THR A 41 11.84 16.98 -2.86
CA THR A 41 11.91 18.45 -2.99
C THR A 41 12.89 18.84 -4.09
N THR A 42 12.86 20.10 -4.53
CA THR A 42 13.88 20.69 -5.42
C THR A 42 15.23 20.75 -4.68
N GLY A 43 16.04 19.69 -4.80
CA GLY A 43 17.38 19.60 -4.21
C GLY A 43 17.59 18.49 -3.17
N GLY A 44 16.62 17.60 -2.96
CA GLY A 44 16.75 16.49 -2.00
C GLY A 44 15.42 15.99 -1.45
N PHE A 45 15.41 15.56 -0.19
CA PHE A 45 14.19 15.10 0.49
C PHE A 45 13.89 15.99 1.70
N GLY A 46 12.66 16.50 1.76
CA GLY A 46 12.10 17.09 2.97
C GLY A 46 11.53 16.02 3.90
N GLN A 47 11.16 16.41 5.11
CA GLN A 47 10.53 15.53 6.09
C GLN A 47 9.22 16.15 6.59
N VAL A 48 8.20 15.32 6.77
CA VAL A 48 6.91 15.74 7.34
C VAL A 48 6.52 14.81 8.49
N PRO A 49 6.15 15.33 9.67
CA PRO A 49 5.58 14.51 10.72
C PRO A 49 4.17 14.07 10.30
N ALA A 50 3.95 12.77 10.18
CA ALA A 50 2.64 12.22 9.87
C ALA A 50 2.38 10.95 10.68
N VAL A 51 1.11 10.56 10.71
CA VAL A 51 0.65 9.29 11.27
C VAL A 51 0.22 8.39 10.12
N ASP A 52 0.77 7.19 10.05
CA ASP A 52 0.28 6.16 9.15
C ASP A 52 -0.30 5.00 9.95
N THR A 53 -1.40 4.42 9.46
CA THR A 53 -2.07 3.29 10.10
C THR A 53 -1.89 2.04 9.25
N HIS A 54 -1.46 0.97 9.92
CA HIS A 54 -1.26 -0.36 9.37
C HIS A 54 -2.23 -1.32 10.04
N ILE A 55 -2.78 -2.21 9.22
CA ILE A 55 -3.64 -3.30 9.66
C ILE A 55 -3.08 -4.57 9.03
N PHE A 56 -2.88 -5.59 9.86
CA PHE A 56 -2.30 -6.86 9.42
C PHE A 56 -2.79 -8.01 10.30
N PRO A 57 -2.97 -9.20 9.69
CA PRO A 57 -3.18 -10.42 10.47
C PRO A 57 -1.88 -10.85 11.15
N ASP A 58 -2.01 -11.59 12.24
CA ASP A 58 -0.88 -12.28 12.88
C ASP A 58 -0.28 -13.34 11.94
N TYR A 59 -1.12 -14.01 11.14
CA TYR A 59 -0.72 -14.92 10.07
C TYR A 59 -0.85 -14.26 8.71
N THR A 60 0.28 -13.97 8.04
CA THR A 60 0.29 -13.17 6.79
C THR A 60 -0.48 -13.86 5.64
N GLU A 61 -0.50 -15.18 5.63
CA GLU A 61 -1.29 -16.01 4.73
C GLU A 61 -2.81 -15.81 4.85
N CYS A 62 -3.30 -15.26 5.97
CA CYS A 62 -4.72 -14.93 6.15
C CYS A 62 -5.10 -13.57 5.58
N ARG A 63 -4.16 -12.80 5.00
CA ARG A 63 -4.50 -11.55 4.33
C ARG A 63 -5.11 -11.86 2.95
N PRO A 64 -6.35 -11.43 2.67
CA PRO A 64 -6.94 -11.66 1.36
C PRO A 64 -6.29 -10.78 0.29
N ALA A 65 -6.20 -11.30 -0.94
CA ALA A 65 -5.80 -10.52 -2.09
C ALA A 65 -6.98 -9.66 -2.55
N VAL A 66 -6.84 -8.34 -2.40
CA VAL A 66 -7.83 -7.36 -2.84
C VAL A 66 -7.31 -6.63 -4.07
N ASP A 67 -8.12 -6.66 -5.13
CA ASP A 67 -7.99 -5.73 -6.24
C ASP A 67 -8.62 -4.38 -5.86
N ILE A 68 -7.89 -3.31 -6.13
CA ILE A 68 -8.33 -1.94 -5.86
C ILE A 68 -8.92 -1.27 -7.09
N ASP A 69 -8.79 -1.88 -8.27
CA ASP A 69 -9.35 -1.36 -9.50
C ASP A 69 -10.89 -1.36 -9.40
N GLY A 70 -11.49 -0.18 -9.58
CA GLY A 70 -12.94 0.02 -9.47
C GLY A 70 -13.47 0.35 -8.07
N LEU A 71 -12.68 0.17 -7.00
CA LEU A 71 -13.08 0.59 -5.64
C LEU A 71 -12.83 2.08 -5.37
N VAL A 72 -12.01 2.72 -6.21
CA VAL A 72 -11.51 4.08 -6.00
C VAL A 72 -11.48 4.85 -7.31
N GLY A 73 -11.93 6.10 -7.27
CA GLY A 73 -11.75 7.03 -8.39
C GLY A 73 -10.29 7.50 -8.51
N SER A 74 -9.98 8.11 -9.66
CA SER A 74 -8.69 8.73 -9.93
C SER A 74 -8.91 10.12 -10.48
N LYS A 75 -8.22 11.12 -9.94
CA LYS A 75 -8.27 12.52 -10.41
C LYS A 75 -6.86 13.08 -10.56
N LEU A 76 -6.62 13.81 -11.66
CA LEU A 76 -5.36 14.55 -11.85
C LEU A 76 -5.20 15.61 -10.75
N ALA A 77 -4.10 15.51 -10.01
CA ALA A 77 -3.73 16.45 -8.94
C ALA A 77 -2.58 17.38 -9.36
N LEU A 78 -1.65 16.89 -10.17
CA LEU A 78 -0.51 17.67 -10.67
C LEU A 78 -0.17 17.23 -12.10
N PRO A 79 -0.21 18.12 -13.10
CA PRO A 79 0.36 17.82 -14.43
C PRO A 79 1.89 17.79 -14.35
N THR A 80 2.50 16.71 -14.83
CA THR A 80 3.97 16.55 -14.82
C THR A 80 4.63 17.00 -16.13
N ASN A 81 3.86 17.35 -17.16
CA ASN A 81 4.34 17.91 -18.42
C ASN A 81 5.48 17.10 -19.07
N GLY A 82 5.39 15.77 -19.03
CA GLY A 82 6.39 14.86 -19.59
C GLY A 82 7.49 14.44 -18.61
N GLN A 83 7.55 15.04 -17.41
CA GLN A 83 8.55 14.70 -16.42
C GLN A 83 8.20 13.40 -15.68
N ASP A 84 9.17 12.49 -15.56
CA ASP A 84 9.09 11.34 -14.66
C ASP A 84 9.60 11.74 -13.27
N LEU A 85 8.66 11.89 -12.32
CA LEU A 85 8.97 12.25 -10.94
C LEU A 85 9.65 11.13 -10.16
N LEU A 86 9.56 9.88 -10.62
CA LEU A 86 10.13 8.71 -9.94
C LEU A 86 11.38 8.17 -10.65
N LYS A 87 11.93 8.93 -11.61
CA LYS A 87 13.16 8.57 -12.32
C LYS A 87 14.34 8.32 -11.37
N VAL A 88 14.40 9.05 -10.26
CA VAL A 88 15.42 8.90 -9.21
C VAL A 88 14.70 8.77 -7.88
N VAL A 89 14.73 7.57 -7.31
CA VAL A 89 14.18 7.26 -5.98
C VAL A 89 15.22 6.46 -5.19
N PRO A 90 15.13 6.42 -3.85
CA PRO A 90 15.94 5.51 -3.05
C PRO A 90 15.69 4.05 -3.44
N ASP A 91 16.74 3.23 -3.46
CA ASP A 91 16.65 1.81 -3.86
C ASP A 91 15.60 1.02 -3.07
N GLN A 92 15.38 1.38 -1.81
CA GLN A 92 14.35 0.77 -0.96
C GLN A 92 12.94 0.92 -1.55
N LEU A 93 12.69 2.00 -2.29
CA LEU A 93 11.44 2.21 -3.05
C LEU A 93 11.38 1.39 -4.35
N THR A 94 12.23 0.38 -4.52
CA THR A 94 12.13 -0.61 -5.61
C THR A 94 11.95 -2.04 -5.11
N LEU A 95 11.97 -2.25 -3.79
CA LEU A 95 11.99 -3.58 -3.17
C LEU A 95 10.61 -4.11 -2.76
N PHE A 96 9.59 -3.25 -2.72
CA PHE A 96 8.28 -3.58 -2.15
C PHE A 96 7.15 -3.27 -3.15
N PRO A 97 5.98 -3.91 -3.02
CA PRO A 97 4.84 -3.61 -3.87
C PRO A 97 4.20 -2.26 -3.47
N TYR A 98 3.74 -1.49 -4.46
CA TYR A 98 3.13 -0.16 -4.28
C TYR A 98 1.62 -0.16 -4.58
N SER A 99 0.85 0.66 -3.87
CA SER A 99 -0.60 0.80 -4.06
C SER A 99 -1.00 1.71 -5.22
N PHE A 100 -0.07 2.07 -6.11
CA PHE A 100 -0.29 3.02 -7.19
C PHE A 100 0.52 2.64 -8.44
N THR A 101 -0.01 2.96 -9.61
CA THR A 101 0.66 2.71 -10.90
C THR A 101 1.80 3.70 -11.10
N SER A 102 2.97 3.24 -11.53
CA SER A 102 4.10 4.13 -11.77
C SER A 102 5.15 3.59 -12.73
N SER A 103 6.21 4.37 -12.96
CA SER A 103 7.42 3.97 -13.70
C SER A 103 8.38 3.09 -12.89
N LEU A 104 8.15 2.89 -11.58
CA LEU A 104 8.98 2.02 -10.74
C LEU A 104 8.84 0.54 -11.16
N PRO A 105 9.87 -0.29 -10.91
CA PRO A 105 9.76 -1.73 -11.13
C PRO A 105 8.53 -2.34 -10.46
N LYS A 106 7.75 -3.13 -11.21
CA LYS A 106 6.57 -3.78 -10.67
C LYS A 106 6.99 -4.94 -9.75
N ILE A 107 6.76 -4.78 -8.46
CA ILE A 107 6.88 -5.85 -7.47
C ILE A 107 5.51 -6.46 -7.23
N PHE A 108 5.41 -7.79 -7.35
CA PHE A 108 4.16 -8.50 -7.12
C PHE A 108 3.83 -8.52 -5.64
N ARG A 109 2.55 -8.28 -5.35
CA ARG A 109 2.03 -8.29 -3.99
C ARG A 109 1.92 -9.70 -3.41
N ILE A 110 1.64 -10.68 -4.25
CA ILE A 110 1.57 -12.10 -3.87
C ILE A 110 2.97 -12.68 -4.00
N SER A 111 3.46 -13.31 -2.93
CA SER A 111 4.79 -13.91 -2.87
C SER A 111 4.68 -15.40 -2.52
N PRO A 112 5.52 -16.28 -3.11
CA PRO A 112 5.57 -17.69 -2.73
C PRO A 112 5.88 -17.88 -1.24
N ALA A 113 5.27 -18.88 -0.64
CA ALA A 113 5.51 -19.28 0.75
C ALA A 113 5.75 -20.79 0.83
N ASP A 114 6.54 -21.19 1.82
CA ASP A 114 6.77 -22.58 2.16
C ASP A 114 5.57 -23.08 3.00
N PRO A 115 4.75 -24.03 2.48
CA PRO A 115 3.56 -24.50 3.19
C PRO A 115 3.86 -25.03 4.59
N SER A 116 5.05 -25.60 4.80
CA SER A 116 5.47 -26.14 6.11
C SER A 116 5.73 -25.06 7.17
N LYS A 117 5.84 -23.79 6.76
CA LYS A 117 6.09 -22.64 7.64
C LYS A 117 4.86 -21.73 7.81
N THR A 118 3.80 -22.01 7.07
CA THR A 118 2.51 -21.31 7.22
C THR A 118 1.62 -22.10 8.16
N GLN A 119 0.83 -21.39 8.96
CA GLN A 119 -0.11 -21.96 9.91
C GLN A 119 -1.17 -22.82 9.23
N ASN A 120 -1.59 -22.43 8.01
CA ASN A 120 -2.69 -23.07 7.27
C ASN A 120 -2.24 -23.78 5.98
N GLY A 121 -0.94 -24.05 5.81
CA GLY A 121 -0.41 -24.75 4.62
C GLY A 121 -0.50 -23.94 3.31
N ALA A 122 -0.55 -22.61 3.40
CA ALA A 122 -0.62 -21.73 2.24
C ALA A 122 0.67 -21.76 1.42
N THR A 123 0.54 -21.82 0.11
CA THR A 123 1.66 -21.78 -0.85
C THR A 123 2.07 -20.36 -1.22
N THR A 124 1.30 -19.36 -0.79
CA THR A 124 1.56 -17.94 -1.05
C THR A 124 1.13 -17.08 0.13
N VAL A 125 1.71 -15.89 0.22
CA VAL A 125 1.32 -14.84 1.18
C VAL A 125 1.07 -13.52 0.45
N VAL A 126 0.18 -12.70 1.00
CA VAL A 126 -0.11 -11.37 0.46
C VAL A 126 0.65 -10.30 1.25
N GLN A 127 1.54 -9.59 0.57
CA GLN A 127 2.32 -8.51 1.17
C GLN A 127 1.48 -7.24 1.36
N SER A 128 1.95 -6.37 2.28
CA SER A 128 1.40 -5.01 2.43
C SER A 128 1.86 -4.12 1.28
N LEU A 129 1.02 -3.16 0.88
CA LEU A 129 1.36 -2.19 -0.14
C LEU A 129 1.96 -0.91 0.47
N LEU A 130 3.06 -0.44 -0.10
CA LEU A 130 3.55 0.91 0.16
C LEU A 130 2.62 1.93 -0.50
N ARG A 131 2.27 2.98 0.25
CA ARG A 131 1.32 4.00 -0.14
C ARG A 131 2.05 5.30 -0.45
N GLY A 132 1.71 5.92 -1.58
CA GLY A 132 2.13 7.28 -1.90
C GLY A 132 1.08 8.29 -1.45
N TYR A 133 1.51 9.49 -1.06
CA TYR A 133 0.62 10.60 -0.72
C TYR A 133 1.04 11.87 -1.45
N TYR A 134 0.05 12.63 -1.94
CA TYR A 134 0.23 13.94 -2.55
C TYR A 134 -0.87 14.88 -2.06
N GLY A 135 -0.50 16.04 -1.49
CA GLY A 135 -1.46 17.01 -0.96
C GLY A 135 -2.38 16.44 0.14
N GLY A 136 -1.92 15.45 0.90
CA GLY A 136 -2.73 14.76 1.92
C GLY A 136 -3.68 13.68 1.38
N CYS A 137 -3.71 13.46 0.06
CA CYS A 137 -4.51 12.43 -0.59
C CYS A 137 -3.65 11.24 -1.02
N ARG A 138 -4.24 10.05 -1.14
CA ARG A 138 -3.53 8.83 -1.57
C ARG A 138 -3.27 8.89 -3.07
N VAL A 139 -2.05 8.61 -3.48
CA VAL A 139 -1.67 8.52 -4.88
C VAL A 139 -2.26 7.26 -5.51
N ARG A 140 -2.73 7.38 -6.76
CA ARG A 140 -3.25 6.31 -7.62
C ARG A 140 -2.36 6.02 -8.81
N ALA A 141 -1.78 7.06 -9.38
CA ALA A 141 -0.79 6.93 -10.42
C ALA A 141 0.23 8.07 -10.38
N VAL A 142 1.47 7.77 -10.72
CA VAL A 142 2.51 8.76 -11.02
C VAL A 142 3.14 8.39 -12.34
N ASN A 143 2.96 9.23 -13.35
CA ASN A 143 3.53 9.02 -14.67
C ASN A 143 3.89 10.36 -15.33
N THR A 144 4.35 10.30 -16.58
CA THR A 144 4.76 11.48 -17.37
C THR A 144 3.60 12.42 -17.75
N THR A 145 2.34 12.02 -17.52
CA THR A 145 1.17 12.89 -17.70
C THR A 145 0.77 13.61 -16.41
N GLY A 146 0.94 12.96 -15.25
CA GLY A 146 0.63 13.60 -13.98
C GLY A 146 0.78 12.70 -12.74
N VAL A 147 0.56 13.34 -11.58
CA VAL A 147 0.23 12.69 -10.32
C VAL A 147 -1.29 12.64 -10.18
N TYR A 148 -1.83 11.46 -9.93
CA TYR A 148 -3.25 11.21 -9.75
C TYR A 148 -3.52 10.74 -8.32
N ILE A 149 -4.63 11.20 -7.72
CA ILE A 149 -5.09 10.86 -6.36
C ILE A 149 -6.49 10.27 -6.34
#